data_AF-A0A1G8LR27-F1
#
_entry.id   AF-A0A1G8LR27-F1
#
_cell.length_a   1.000
_cell.length_b   1.000
_cell.length_c   1.000
_cell.angle_alpha   90.00
_cell.angle_beta   90.00
_cell.angle_gamma   90.00
#
_symmetry.space_group_name_H-M   'P 1'
#
loop_
_entity.id
_entity.type
_entity.pdbx_description
1 polymer ?
#
loop_
_entity_poly.entity_id
_entity_poly.type
_entity_poly.pdbx_seq_one_letter_code
_entity_poly.pdbx_strand_id
1 'polypeptide(L)'
;MIVNGLKWMFLIIGTTIGAGYASGREIWQFFGHESGLAIILFTLLFVTSCHVVLSISFRHQTDDYAEVLLELMGPRFSKGYDVIIVFYLFTTTGIMIAGGGAALEFFHVPFSAGVIFMCVLLLIVAVRGVKGLTGVNSFLMPVLIISLTVTLLSFFWFNANFEGIDWKTQHNWPAAFTFTSLNLLPLVAVLSATGKQIKHHGEIWIASVGSGVTLGGISFLYNESLIAAAEDIMLYEIPLFALLKSYPDYMTAFMAVLLWTAIFTTAASGLFGLSSRLHSVIRLPVWALALVLLCLMIPVTRIGFSSLIAFLYPLYGFVNLYLLIVVLIHPFYLKKRS
;
A
#
# COMPACT_ATOMS: atom_id res chain seq x y z
N MET A 1 23.18 14.80 2.97
CA MET A 1 22.37 14.21 4.07
C MET A 1 20.89 14.60 3.95
N ILE A 2 20.49 15.85 4.17
CA ILE A 2 19.05 16.23 4.20
C ILE A 2 18.32 15.92 2.88
N VAL A 3 18.86 16.35 1.74
CA VAL A 3 18.23 16.14 0.41
C VAL A 3 18.07 14.64 0.11
N ASN A 4 19.08 13.82 0.38
CA ASN A 4 18.99 12.37 0.18
C ASN A 4 18.03 11.71 1.17
N GLY A 5 18.03 12.14 2.44
CA GLY A 5 17.05 11.68 3.44
C GLY A 5 15.61 11.95 3.00
N LEU A 6 15.33 13.14 2.45
CA LEU A 6 14.03 13.47 1.88
C LEU A 6 13.70 12.62 0.64
N LYS A 7 14.67 12.34 -0.23
CA LYS A 7 14.47 11.42 -1.36
C LYS A 7 13.99 10.04 -0.90
N TRP A 8 14.63 9.48 0.13
CA TRP A 8 14.22 8.19 0.70
C TRP A 8 12.87 8.28 1.43
N MET A 9 12.61 9.39 2.12
CA MET A 9 11.30 9.65 2.72
C MET A 9 10.17 9.59 1.68
N PHE A 10 10.31 10.30 0.55
CA PHE A 10 9.31 10.27 -0.52
C PHE A 10 9.18 8.90 -1.17
N LEU A 11 10.28 8.15 -1.30
CA LEU A 11 10.23 6.77 -1.77
C LEU A 11 9.40 5.89 -0.83
N ILE A 12 9.60 6.00 0.49
CA ILE A 12 8.83 5.25 1.48
C ILE A 12 7.35 5.65 1.40
N ILE A 13 7.03 6.95 1.46
CA ILE A 13 5.66 7.44 1.41
C ILE A 13 4.96 6.97 0.12
N GLY A 14 5.62 7.10 -1.03
CA GLY A 14 5.07 6.66 -2.32
C GLY A 14 4.92 5.15 -2.46
N THR A 15 5.69 4.36 -1.70
CA THR A 15 5.54 2.90 -1.64
C THR A 15 4.38 2.50 -0.75
N THR A 16 4.16 3.22 0.35
CA THR A 16 3.12 2.89 1.35
C THR A 16 1.76 3.43 0.99
N ILE A 17 1.66 4.65 0.43
CA ILE A 17 0.41 5.20 -0.08
C ILE A 17 0.13 4.53 -1.43
N GLY A 18 -0.33 3.28 -1.39
CA GLY A 18 -0.81 2.57 -2.57
C GLY A 18 -2.25 2.98 -2.93
N ALA A 19 -2.78 2.37 -3.98
CA ALA A 19 -4.15 2.57 -4.40
C ALA A 19 -5.19 2.16 -3.32
N GLY A 20 -4.91 1.11 -2.54
CA GLY A 20 -5.78 0.69 -1.44
C GLY A 20 -5.80 1.71 -0.30
N TYR A 21 -4.65 2.25 0.09
CA TYR A 21 -4.54 3.36 1.03
C TYR A 21 -5.28 4.60 0.52
N ALA A 22 -4.99 5.04 -0.71
CA ALA A 22 -5.58 6.24 -1.30
C ALA A 22 -7.10 6.12 -1.54
N SER A 23 -7.64 4.91 -1.67
CA SER A 23 -9.09 4.69 -1.75
C SER A 23 -9.81 4.95 -0.41
N GLY A 24 -9.06 4.99 0.71
CA GLY A 24 -9.58 5.08 2.07
C GLY A 24 -10.03 3.74 2.64
N ARG A 25 -10.07 2.67 1.82
CA ARG A 25 -10.56 1.35 2.24
C ARG A 25 -9.62 0.70 3.27
N GLU A 26 -8.31 0.82 3.10
CA GLU A 26 -7.34 0.32 4.08
C GLU A 26 -7.47 1.03 5.43
N ILE A 27 -7.52 2.36 5.41
CA ILE A 27 -7.65 3.17 6.63
C ILE A 27 -8.92 2.80 7.39
N TRP A 28 -10.06 2.72 6.68
CA TRP A 28 -11.32 2.31 7.28
C TRP A 28 -11.29 0.89 7.84
N GLN A 29 -10.66 -0.04 7.13
CA GLN A 29 -10.61 -1.45 7.51
C GLN A 29 -9.80 -1.70 8.80
N PHE A 30 -8.72 -0.93 9.01
CA PHE A 30 -7.82 -1.15 10.13
C PHE A 30 -8.03 -0.18 11.28
N PHE A 31 -8.32 1.09 11.03
CA PHE A 31 -8.48 2.08 12.08
C PHE A 31 -9.98 2.29 12.37
N GLY A 32 -10.69 3.13 11.64
CA GLY A 32 -12.08 3.45 12.01
C GLY A 32 -12.19 3.99 13.44
N HIS A 33 -13.32 3.73 14.10
CA HIS A 33 -13.59 4.20 15.46
C HIS A 33 -12.55 3.70 16.47
N GLU A 34 -12.32 4.47 17.55
CA GLU A 34 -11.47 4.08 18.69
C GLU A 34 -10.00 3.76 18.34
N SER A 35 -9.45 4.45 17.32
CA SER A 35 -8.16 4.09 16.71
C SER A 35 -7.05 5.14 16.84
N GLY A 36 -7.26 6.21 17.61
CA GLY A 36 -6.22 7.21 17.86
C GLY A 36 -4.92 6.59 18.38
N LEU A 37 -5.02 5.68 19.36
CA LEU A 37 -3.89 4.92 19.88
C LEU A 37 -3.28 3.97 18.83
N ALA A 38 -4.11 3.32 18.02
CA ALA A 38 -3.66 2.43 16.95
C ALA A 38 -2.79 3.18 15.92
N ILE A 39 -3.16 4.41 15.55
CA ILE A 39 -2.42 5.22 14.59
C ILE A 39 -1.09 5.72 15.17
N ILE A 40 -1.06 6.07 16.46
CA ILE A 40 0.19 6.44 17.16
C ILE A 40 1.14 5.23 17.22
N LEU A 41 0.63 4.06 17.59
CA LEU A 41 1.41 2.83 17.62
C LEU A 41 1.90 2.44 16.21
N PHE A 42 1.04 2.53 15.19
CA PHE A 42 1.43 2.34 13.78
C PHE A 42 2.59 3.26 13.42
N THR A 43 2.51 4.54 13.77
CA THR A 43 3.57 5.52 13.50
C THR A 43 4.89 5.08 14.12
N LEU A 44 4.90 4.71 15.40
CA LEU A 44 6.12 4.26 16.11
C LEU A 44 6.69 2.97 15.53
N LEU A 45 5.83 1.98 15.28
CA LEU A 45 6.22 0.70 14.70
C LEU A 45 6.79 0.89 13.29
N PHE A 46 6.13 1.70 12.46
CA PHE A 46 6.54 1.97 11.10
C PHE A 46 7.88 2.73 11.02
N VAL A 47 8.10 3.75 11.86
CA VAL A 47 9.39 4.44 11.99
C VAL A 47 10.49 3.44 12.35
N THR A 48 10.23 2.58 13.34
CA THR A 48 11.20 1.59 13.82
C THR A 48 11.53 0.59 12.71
N SER A 49 10.51 0.07 12.01
CA SER A 49 10.69 -0.85 10.89
C SER A 49 11.49 -0.23 9.75
N CYS A 50 11.18 1.00 9.33
CA CYS A 50 11.95 1.72 8.32
C CYS A 50 13.42 1.86 8.73
N HIS A 51 13.67 2.27 9.97
CA HIS A 51 15.02 2.49 10.47
C HIS A 51 15.83 1.19 10.46
N VAL A 52 15.25 0.08 10.94
CA VAL A 52 15.92 -1.22 10.97
C VAL A 52 16.24 -1.70 9.56
N VAL A 53 15.26 -1.70 8.66
CA VAL A 53 15.43 -2.19 7.28
C VAL A 53 16.49 -1.37 6.54
N LEU A 54 16.43 -0.03 6.61
CA LEU A 54 17.45 0.84 6.00
C LEU A 54 18.83 0.65 6.62
N SER A 55 18.91 0.42 7.94
CA SER A 55 20.19 0.17 8.62
C SER A 55 20.84 -1.12 8.17
N ILE A 56 20.05 -2.20 8.00
CA ILE A 56 20.53 -3.47 7.44
C ILE A 56 21.00 -3.23 6.00
N SER A 57 20.15 -2.60 5.18
CA SER A 57 20.43 -2.34 3.77
C SER A 57 21.72 -1.53 3.58
N PHE A 58 21.90 -0.49 4.41
CA PHE A 58 23.11 0.33 4.41
C PHE A 58 24.34 -0.43 4.89
N ARG A 59 24.23 -1.23 5.95
CA ARG A 59 25.36 -2.00 6.48
C ARG A 59 25.87 -3.05 5.49
N HIS A 60 24.95 -3.75 4.84
CA HIS A 60 25.26 -4.82 3.89
C HIS A 60 25.45 -4.29 2.46
N GLN A 61 25.21 -2.99 2.22
CA GLN A 61 25.29 -2.38 0.90
C GLN A 61 24.47 -3.19 -0.11
N THR A 62 23.23 -3.52 0.24
CA THR A 62 22.36 -4.39 -0.56
C THR A 62 21.81 -3.66 -1.79
N ASP A 63 21.56 -4.42 -2.85
CA ASP A 63 20.75 -4.05 -4.01
C ASP A 63 19.61 -5.04 -4.29
N ASP A 64 19.52 -6.13 -3.53
CA ASP A 64 18.46 -7.14 -3.63
C ASP A 64 17.72 -7.31 -2.29
N TYR A 65 16.40 -7.42 -2.37
CA TYR A 65 15.54 -7.71 -1.23
C TYR A 65 15.79 -9.07 -0.61
N ALA A 66 16.21 -10.05 -1.42
CA ALA A 66 16.48 -11.40 -0.96
C ALA A 66 17.55 -11.43 0.13
N GLU A 67 18.55 -10.54 0.06
CA GLU A 67 19.64 -10.45 1.05
C GLU A 67 19.13 -9.97 2.41
N VAL A 68 18.33 -8.91 2.43
CA VAL A 68 17.74 -8.37 3.68
C VAL A 68 16.74 -9.37 4.27
N LEU A 69 15.93 -10.01 3.42
CA LEU A 69 14.97 -11.02 3.88
C LEU A 69 15.68 -12.26 4.42
N LEU A 70 16.81 -12.66 3.84
CA LEU A 70 17.64 -13.76 4.32
C LEU A 70 18.25 -13.46 5.70
N GLU A 71 18.75 -12.26 5.92
CA GLU A 71 19.29 -11.83 7.22
C GLU A 71 18.19 -11.82 8.30
N LEU A 72 16.99 -11.33 7.96
CA LEU A 72 15.87 -11.27 8.90
C LEU A 72 15.30 -12.68 9.20
N MET A 73 14.95 -13.45 8.17
CA MET A 73 14.13 -14.66 8.32
C MET A 73 14.92 -15.98 8.25
N GLY A 74 16.16 -15.93 7.78
CA GLY A 74 16.97 -17.12 7.52
C GLY A 74 16.56 -17.93 6.27
N PRO A 75 17.38 -18.90 5.86
CA PRO A 75 17.26 -19.59 4.57
C PRO A 75 16.04 -20.53 4.46
N ARG A 76 15.51 -21.03 5.58
CA ARG A 76 14.37 -21.97 5.58
C ARG A 76 13.05 -21.28 5.26
N PHE A 77 12.84 -20.07 5.78
CA PHE A 77 11.62 -19.31 5.55
C PHE A 77 11.64 -18.59 4.19
N SER A 78 12.81 -18.16 3.71
CA SER A 78 12.96 -17.50 2.40
C SER A 78 12.38 -18.32 1.22
N LYS A 79 12.57 -19.65 1.18
CA LYS A 79 12.04 -20.51 0.10
C LYS A 79 10.52 -20.72 0.15
N GLY A 80 9.91 -20.72 1.34
CA GLY A 80 8.45 -20.86 1.49
C GLY A 80 7.67 -19.63 1.03
N TYR A 81 8.31 -18.46 1.07
CA TYR A 81 7.70 -17.19 0.68
C TYR A 81 7.41 -17.11 -0.82
N ASP A 82 8.05 -17.90 -1.68
CA ASP A 82 7.83 -17.79 -3.12
C ASP A 82 6.39 -18.15 -3.53
N VAL A 83 5.81 -19.19 -2.93
CA VAL A 83 4.42 -19.59 -3.17
C VAL A 83 3.47 -18.54 -2.60
N ILE A 84 3.78 -18.03 -1.40
CA ILE A 84 2.99 -16.98 -0.74
C ILE A 84 2.98 -15.70 -1.60
N ILE A 85 4.12 -15.32 -2.18
CA ILE A 85 4.24 -14.15 -3.06
C ILE A 85 3.41 -14.31 -4.33
N VAL A 86 3.42 -15.50 -4.95
CA VAL A 86 2.59 -15.77 -6.14
C VAL A 86 1.11 -15.63 -5.79
N PHE A 87 0.66 -16.21 -4.68
CA PHE A 87 -0.72 -16.07 -4.21
C PHE A 87 -1.06 -14.62 -3.87
N TYR A 88 -0.18 -13.92 -3.14
CA TYR A 88 -0.31 -12.51 -2.78
C TYR A 88 -0.42 -11.62 -4.02
N LEU A 89 0.45 -11.77 -5.01
CA LEU A 89 0.39 -10.99 -6.24
C LEU A 89 -0.89 -11.28 -7.03
N PHE A 90 -1.34 -12.54 -7.07
CA PHE A 90 -2.58 -12.90 -7.74
C PHE A 90 -3.80 -12.21 -7.11
N THR A 91 -3.97 -12.35 -5.81
CA THR A 91 -5.14 -11.81 -5.10
C THR A 91 -5.10 -10.29 -5.00
N THR A 92 -3.94 -9.67 -4.77
CA THR A 92 -3.81 -8.20 -4.73
C THR A 92 -4.04 -7.58 -6.10
N THR A 93 -3.59 -8.23 -7.19
CA THR A 93 -3.95 -7.80 -8.54
C THR A 93 -5.46 -7.93 -8.78
N GLY A 94 -6.07 -9.03 -8.33
CA GLY A 94 -7.53 -9.21 -8.38
C GLY A 94 -8.30 -8.14 -7.60
N ILE A 95 -7.82 -7.76 -6.40
CA ILE A 95 -8.35 -6.63 -5.62
C ILE A 95 -8.30 -5.35 -6.46
N MET A 96 -7.16 -5.05 -7.10
CA MET A 96 -7.05 -3.83 -7.90
C MET A 96 -7.93 -3.84 -9.15
N ILE A 97 -8.16 -5.01 -9.78
CA ILE A 97 -9.13 -5.10 -10.89
C ILE A 97 -10.56 -4.84 -10.38
N ALA A 98 -10.95 -5.40 -9.23
CA ALA A 98 -12.22 -5.10 -8.60
C ALA A 98 -12.34 -3.61 -8.23
N GLY A 99 -11.28 -3.03 -7.66
CA GLY A 99 -11.21 -1.60 -7.33
C GLY A 99 -11.33 -0.71 -8.56
N GLY A 100 -10.74 -1.09 -9.68
CA GLY A 100 -10.85 -0.35 -10.94
C GLY A 100 -12.26 -0.42 -11.54
N GLY A 101 -12.94 -1.56 -11.39
CA GLY A 101 -14.36 -1.70 -11.70
C GLY A 101 -15.23 -0.79 -10.83
N ALA A 102 -15.06 -0.86 -9.51
CA ALA A 102 -15.79 -0.03 -8.55
C ALA A 102 -15.51 1.47 -8.74
N ALA A 103 -14.28 1.84 -9.14
CA ALA A 103 -13.92 3.22 -9.45
C ALA A 103 -14.67 3.77 -10.68
N LEU A 104 -14.96 2.92 -11.67
CA LEU A 104 -15.75 3.30 -12.84
C LEU A 104 -17.25 3.31 -12.60
N GLU A 105 -17.75 2.53 -11.63
CA GLU A 105 -19.15 2.62 -11.20
C GLU A 105 -19.52 3.99 -10.65
N PHE A 106 -18.56 4.71 -10.07
CA PHE A 106 -18.75 6.10 -9.69
C PHE A 106 -19.13 7.00 -10.87
N PHE A 107 -18.63 6.72 -12.07
CA PHE A 107 -19.01 7.39 -13.31
C PHE A 107 -20.22 6.74 -14.01
N HIS A 108 -21.02 5.96 -13.28
CA HIS A 108 -22.19 5.22 -13.78
C HIS A 108 -21.88 4.15 -14.84
N VAL A 109 -20.64 3.68 -14.93
CA VAL A 109 -20.28 2.54 -15.78
C VAL A 109 -20.59 1.23 -15.02
N PRO A 110 -21.31 0.25 -15.60
CA PRO A 110 -21.60 -1.00 -14.90
C PRO A 110 -20.32 -1.72 -14.43
N PHE A 111 -20.30 -2.26 -13.21
CA PHE A 111 -19.12 -2.95 -12.62
C PHE A 111 -18.42 -3.91 -13.59
N SER A 112 -19.22 -4.79 -14.23
CA SER A 112 -18.70 -5.81 -15.13
C SER A 112 -18.01 -5.21 -16.36
N ALA A 113 -18.54 -4.10 -16.89
CA ALA A 113 -17.92 -3.40 -18.00
C ALA A 113 -16.61 -2.72 -17.55
N GLY A 114 -16.59 -2.13 -16.36
CA GLY A 114 -15.37 -1.56 -15.77
C GLY A 114 -14.26 -2.60 -15.54
N VAL A 115 -14.61 -3.78 -15.02
CA VAL A 115 -13.67 -4.90 -14.86
C VAL A 115 -13.11 -5.37 -16.21
N ILE A 116 -13.97 -5.56 -17.22
CA ILE A 116 -13.52 -5.96 -18.56
C ILE A 116 -12.59 -4.90 -19.16
N PHE A 117 -12.93 -3.61 -19.02
CA PHE A 117 -12.11 -2.51 -19.48
C PHE A 117 -10.73 -2.51 -18.82
N MET A 118 -10.66 -2.69 -17.50
CA MET A 118 -9.40 -2.86 -16.76
C MET A 118 -8.58 -4.03 -17.32
N CYS A 119 -9.18 -5.21 -17.47
CA CYS A 119 -8.49 -6.39 -18.00
C CYS A 119 -7.93 -6.17 -19.42
N VAL A 120 -8.69 -5.52 -20.31
CA VAL A 120 -8.23 -5.22 -21.68
C VAL A 120 -7.01 -4.28 -21.65
N LEU A 121 -7.06 -3.21 -20.86
CA LEU A 121 -5.93 -2.30 -20.73
C LEU A 121 -4.70 -2.97 -20.13
N LEU A 122 -4.89 -3.81 -19.11
CA LEU A 122 -3.81 -4.59 -18.50
C LEU A 122 -3.16 -5.54 -19.51
N LEU A 123 -3.95 -6.18 -20.37
CA LEU A 123 -3.44 -7.05 -21.43
C LEU A 123 -2.63 -6.26 -22.46
N ILE A 124 -3.08 -5.06 -22.86
CA ILE A 124 -2.33 -4.19 -23.77
C ILE A 124 -0.96 -3.83 -23.18
N VAL A 125 -0.93 -3.49 -21.88
CA VAL A 125 0.34 -3.21 -21.18
C VAL A 125 1.22 -4.46 -21.10
N ALA A 126 0.66 -5.63 -20.82
CA ALA A 126 1.41 -6.88 -20.78
C ALA A 126 2.06 -7.23 -22.13
N VAL A 127 1.41 -6.90 -23.26
CA VAL A 127 1.95 -7.10 -24.61
C VAL A 127 3.05 -6.08 -24.94
N ARG A 128 2.85 -4.80 -24.59
CA ARG A 128 3.83 -3.73 -24.87
C ARG A 128 5.04 -3.73 -23.93
N GLY A 129 4.93 -4.47 -22.82
CA GLY A 129 5.90 -4.48 -21.75
C GLY A 129 5.77 -3.26 -20.83
N VAL A 130 6.40 -3.34 -19.67
CA VAL A 130 6.26 -2.37 -18.55
C VAL A 130 7.00 -1.05 -18.80
N LYS A 131 7.65 -0.90 -19.96
CA LYS A 131 8.41 0.30 -20.31
C LYS A 131 7.46 1.49 -20.40
N GLY A 132 7.39 2.28 -19.33
CA GLY A 132 6.49 3.44 -19.19
C GLY A 132 5.69 3.44 -17.89
N LEU A 133 5.39 2.26 -17.32
CA LEU A 133 4.59 2.17 -16.09
C LEU A 133 5.31 2.81 -14.89
N THR A 134 6.62 2.61 -14.81
CA THR A 134 7.49 3.21 -13.79
C THR A 134 7.48 4.74 -13.88
N GLY A 135 7.53 5.31 -15.09
CA GLY A 135 7.48 6.75 -15.32
C GLY A 135 6.13 7.37 -14.94
N VAL A 136 5.02 6.70 -15.29
CA VAL A 136 3.69 7.12 -14.87
C VAL A 136 3.59 7.13 -13.34
N ASN A 137 4.04 6.05 -12.68
CA ASN A 137 3.96 5.96 -11.22
C ASN A 137 4.80 7.04 -10.50
N SER A 138 6.00 7.34 -11.00
CA SER A 138 6.88 8.37 -10.43
C SER A 138 6.27 9.77 -10.47
N PHE A 139 5.43 10.09 -11.46
CA PHE A 139 4.72 11.37 -11.52
C PHE A 139 3.38 11.32 -10.76
N LEU A 140 2.64 10.23 -10.92
CA LEU A 140 1.31 10.05 -10.35
C LEU A 140 1.33 10.09 -8.81
N MET A 141 2.29 9.40 -8.20
CA MET A 141 2.32 9.23 -6.74
C MET A 141 2.45 10.56 -5.98
N PRO A 142 3.40 11.45 -6.30
CA PRO A 142 3.46 12.77 -5.66
C PRO A 142 2.17 13.58 -5.84
N VAL A 143 1.58 13.58 -7.04
CA VAL A 143 0.34 14.32 -7.32
C VAL A 143 -0.81 13.79 -6.48
N LEU A 144 -0.97 12.46 -6.42
CA LEU A 144 -2.00 11.79 -5.63
C LEU A 144 -1.85 12.09 -4.13
N ILE A 145 -0.64 12.03 -3.59
CA ILE A 145 -0.40 12.29 -2.17
C ILE A 145 -0.72 13.74 -1.81
N ILE A 146 -0.28 14.70 -2.64
CA ILE A 146 -0.54 16.12 -2.41
C ILE A 146 -2.03 16.41 -2.52
N SER A 147 -2.69 15.94 -3.58
CA SER A 147 -4.12 16.19 -3.80
C SER A 147 -4.99 15.53 -2.73
N LEU A 148 -4.65 14.30 -2.32
CA LEU A 148 -5.30 13.61 -1.20
C LEU A 148 -5.14 14.41 0.09
N THR A 149 -3.91 14.83 0.43
CA THR A 149 -3.66 15.59 1.66
C THR A 149 -4.44 16.90 1.67
N VAL A 150 -4.47 17.64 0.56
CA VAL A 150 -5.26 18.88 0.43
C VAL A 150 -6.76 18.60 0.57
N THR A 151 -7.26 17.54 -0.05
CA THR A 151 -8.66 17.12 0.06
C THR A 151 -9.03 16.80 1.50
N LEU A 152 -8.23 15.97 2.19
CA LEU A 152 -8.49 15.58 3.57
C LEU A 152 -8.42 16.76 4.53
N LEU A 153 -7.44 17.65 4.38
CA LEU A 153 -7.36 18.87 5.17
C LEU A 153 -8.58 19.74 4.95
N SER A 154 -8.95 20.01 3.70
CA SER A 154 -10.16 20.78 3.42
C SER A 154 -11.41 20.14 4.04
N PHE A 155 -11.57 18.82 3.93
CA PHE A 155 -12.75 18.12 4.45
C PHE A 155 -12.80 18.24 5.97
N PHE A 156 -11.68 18.00 6.63
CA PHE A 156 -11.53 18.10 8.08
C PHE A 156 -11.87 19.51 8.56
N TRP A 157 -11.36 20.55 7.91
CA TRP A 157 -11.61 21.94 8.29
C TRP A 157 -13.09 22.36 8.17
N PHE A 158 -13.83 21.82 7.20
CA PHE A 158 -15.23 22.20 6.96
C PHE A 158 -16.26 21.29 7.64
N ASN A 159 -15.94 20.02 7.87
CA ASN A 159 -16.92 19.00 8.27
C ASN A 159 -16.58 18.30 9.58
N ALA A 160 -15.33 18.29 10.04
CA ALA A 160 -14.96 17.59 11.26
C ALA A 160 -15.13 18.49 12.49
N ASN A 161 -16.17 18.22 13.28
CA ASN A 161 -16.21 18.65 14.68
C ASN A 161 -15.28 17.72 15.47
N PHE A 162 -13.99 18.05 15.51
CA PHE A 162 -13.02 17.25 16.27
C PHE A 162 -13.27 17.42 17.76
N GLU A 163 -13.96 16.45 18.38
CA GLU A 163 -14.22 16.42 19.82
C GLU A 163 -12.98 15.99 20.63
N GLY A 164 -11.86 15.69 19.98
CA GLY A 164 -10.67 15.14 20.60
C GLY A 164 -10.65 13.60 20.57
N ILE A 165 -9.48 13.03 20.85
CA ILE A 165 -9.35 11.58 21.02
C ILE A 165 -9.92 11.21 22.39
N ASP A 166 -10.96 10.37 22.44
CA ASP A 166 -11.39 9.77 23.70
C ASP A 166 -10.40 8.67 24.12
N TRP A 167 -9.45 9.05 24.98
CA TRP A 167 -8.44 8.14 25.50
C TRP A 167 -9.01 7.00 26.36
N LYS A 168 -10.28 7.06 26.79
CA LYS A 168 -10.92 5.99 27.57
C LYS A 168 -11.41 4.84 26.69
N THR A 169 -11.65 5.08 25.41
CA THR A 169 -12.24 4.13 24.46
C THR A 169 -11.30 3.94 23.26
N GLN A 170 -10.20 3.21 23.49
CA GLN A 170 -9.15 2.95 22.47
C GLN A 170 -8.96 1.45 22.25
N HIS A 171 -10.05 0.70 22.05
CA HIS A 171 -10.01 -0.76 21.98
C HIS A 171 -9.33 -1.29 20.71
N ASN A 172 -9.25 -0.50 19.65
CA ASN A 172 -8.71 -0.94 18.36
C ASN A 172 -7.18 -0.82 18.22
N TRP A 173 -6.46 -0.56 19.32
CA TRP A 173 -4.98 -0.51 19.33
C TRP A 173 -4.26 -1.72 18.69
N PRO A 174 -4.77 -2.98 18.70
CA PRO A 174 -4.08 -4.10 18.07
C PRO A 174 -3.97 -3.97 16.55
N ALA A 175 -4.83 -3.18 15.92
CA ALA A 175 -4.80 -2.96 14.48
C ALA A 175 -3.50 -2.29 14.00
N ALA A 176 -2.79 -1.59 14.90
CA ALA A 176 -1.47 -1.05 14.62
C ALA A 176 -0.49 -2.14 14.13
N PHE A 177 -0.54 -3.32 14.73
CA PHE A 177 0.37 -4.42 14.41
C PHE A 177 0.05 -5.01 13.04
N THR A 178 -1.22 -5.31 12.78
CA THR A 178 -1.66 -5.93 11.52
C THR A 178 -1.54 -4.98 10.33
N PHE A 179 -1.81 -3.69 10.52
CA PHE A 179 -1.63 -2.69 9.48
C PHE A 179 -0.14 -2.39 9.20
N THR A 180 0.70 -2.32 10.24
CA THR A 180 2.15 -2.17 10.04
C THR A 180 2.72 -3.39 9.32
N SER A 181 2.35 -4.60 9.73
CA SER A 181 2.88 -5.83 9.13
C SER A 181 2.41 -6.03 7.69
N LEU A 182 1.18 -5.64 7.36
CA LEU A 182 0.68 -5.63 5.98
C LEU A 182 1.62 -4.83 5.06
N ASN A 183 2.05 -3.65 5.53
CA ASN A 183 2.88 -2.72 4.77
C ASN A 183 4.37 -3.08 4.79
N LEU A 184 4.80 -4.00 5.66
CA LEU A 184 6.21 -4.27 5.90
C LEU A 184 6.91 -5.00 4.74
N LEU A 185 6.22 -5.94 4.08
CA LEU A 185 6.83 -6.72 3.00
C LEU A 185 7.16 -5.84 1.76
N PRO A 186 6.23 -5.01 1.22
CA PRO A 186 6.57 -4.05 0.18
C PRO A 186 7.66 -3.05 0.61
N LEU A 187 7.61 -2.62 1.87
CA LEU A 187 8.61 -1.71 2.44
C LEU A 187 10.02 -2.34 2.41
N VAL A 188 10.17 -3.59 2.85
CA VAL A 188 11.44 -4.32 2.79
C VAL A 188 11.92 -4.46 1.34
N ALA A 189 11.03 -4.79 0.41
CA ALA A 189 11.37 -4.95 -1.00
C ALA A 189 11.94 -3.67 -1.63
N VAL A 190 11.38 -2.51 -1.30
CA VAL A 190 11.86 -1.22 -1.85
C VAL A 190 13.11 -0.72 -1.12
N LEU A 191 13.13 -0.77 0.21
CA LEU A 191 14.23 -0.17 0.97
C LEU A 191 15.55 -0.94 0.84
N SER A 192 15.47 -2.27 0.75
CA SER A 192 16.62 -3.14 0.51
C SER A 192 17.40 -2.80 -0.77
N ALA A 193 16.71 -2.36 -1.82
CA ALA A 193 17.35 -1.97 -3.09
C ALA A 193 18.10 -0.63 -3.01
N THR A 194 17.99 0.12 -1.92
CA THR A 194 18.60 1.46 -1.78
C THR A 194 19.90 1.46 -0.97
N GLY A 195 20.31 0.31 -0.40
CA GLY A 195 21.45 0.17 0.50
C GLY A 195 22.75 0.79 -0.02
N LYS A 196 23.15 0.47 -1.26
CA LYS A 196 24.36 1.01 -1.93
C LYS A 196 24.34 2.52 -2.16
N GLN A 197 23.16 3.13 -2.16
CA GLN A 197 22.96 4.54 -2.52
C GLN A 197 22.95 5.45 -1.29
N ILE A 198 22.72 4.89 -0.10
CA ILE A 198 22.74 5.62 1.16
C ILE A 198 24.20 5.90 1.53
N LYS A 199 24.51 7.15 1.86
CA LYS A 199 25.89 7.58 2.15
C LYS A 199 26.14 7.89 3.62
N HIS A 200 25.09 8.17 4.39
CA HIS A 200 25.21 8.63 5.78
C HIS A 200 24.04 8.15 6.63
N HIS A 201 24.32 7.74 7.87
CA HIS A 201 23.29 7.28 8.82
C HIS A 201 22.18 8.31 9.08
N GLY A 202 22.49 9.60 9.01
CA GLY A 202 21.47 10.65 9.15
C GLY A 202 20.42 10.65 8.02
N GLU A 203 20.73 10.10 6.84
CA GLU A 203 19.72 9.91 5.77
C GLU A 203 18.64 8.91 6.21
N ILE A 204 19.03 7.87 6.94
CA ILE A 204 18.14 6.83 7.47
C ILE A 204 17.17 7.42 8.49
N TRP A 205 17.68 8.26 9.41
CA TRP A 205 16.85 8.92 10.42
C TRP A 205 15.81 9.85 9.81
N ILE A 206 16.23 10.71 8.87
CA ILE A 206 15.33 11.63 8.17
C ILE A 206 14.26 10.84 7.40
N ALA A 207 14.67 9.80 6.69
CA ALA A 207 13.76 8.96 5.93
C ALA A 207 12.72 8.30 6.83
N SER A 208 13.18 7.64 7.90
CA SER A 208 12.33 6.81 8.77
C SER A 208 11.36 7.64 9.61
N VAL A 209 11.86 8.68 10.28
CA VAL A 209 11.02 9.57 11.11
C VAL A 209 10.10 10.40 10.24
N GLY A 210 10.64 10.99 9.16
CA GLY A 210 9.86 11.80 8.23
C GLY A 210 8.71 11.00 7.62
N SER A 211 8.98 9.79 7.09
CA SER A 211 7.94 8.98 6.47
C SER A 211 6.91 8.52 7.49
N GLY A 212 7.33 8.06 8.66
CA GLY A 212 6.42 7.58 9.69
C GLY A 212 5.52 8.68 10.22
N VAL A 213 6.06 9.87 10.54
CA VAL A 213 5.25 11.00 11.01
C VAL A 213 4.29 11.50 9.94
N THR A 214 4.74 11.61 8.68
CA THR A 214 3.86 12.02 7.57
C THR A 214 2.75 11.01 7.33
N LEU A 215 3.06 9.70 7.26
CA LEU A 215 2.05 8.65 7.08
C LEU A 215 1.11 8.56 8.28
N GLY A 216 1.61 8.68 9.50
CA GLY A 216 0.80 8.74 10.72
C GLY A 216 -0.17 9.91 10.71
N GLY A 217 0.30 11.10 10.34
CA GLY A 217 -0.53 12.31 10.22
C GLY A 217 -1.59 12.20 9.13
N ILE A 218 -1.22 11.70 7.93
CA ILE A 218 -2.20 11.45 6.86
C ILE A 218 -3.21 10.39 7.28
N SER A 219 -2.77 9.28 7.89
CA SER A 219 -3.66 8.22 8.39
C SER A 219 -4.65 8.77 9.42
N PHE A 220 -4.18 9.63 10.33
CA PHE A 220 -5.04 10.28 11.33
C PHE A 220 -6.08 11.18 10.68
N LEU A 221 -5.66 12.12 9.83
CA LEU A 221 -6.58 13.03 9.12
C LEU A 221 -7.60 12.25 8.28
N TYR A 222 -7.14 11.19 7.61
CA TYR A 222 -8.00 10.36 6.79
C TYR A 222 -9.00 9.58 7.66
N ASN A 223 -8.55 8.98 8.76
CA ASN A 223 -9.42 8.23 9.67
C ASN A 223 -10.54 9.12 10.24
N GLU A 224 -10.19 10.31 10.74
CA GLU A 224 -11.17 11.24 11.31
C GLU A 224 -12.15 11.73 10.23
N SER A 225 -11.66 12.02 9.03
CA SER A 225 -12.53 12.38 7.90
C SER A 225 -13.52 11.26 7.56
N LEU A 226 -13.07 10.00 7.60
CA LEU A 226 -13.91 8.84 7.35
C LEU A 226 -14.93 8.62 8.47
N ILE A 227 -14.54 8.75 9.74
CA ILE A 227 -15.49 8.66 10.87
C ILE A 227 -16.59 9.71 10.74
N ALA A 228 -16.24 10.95 10.38
CA ALA A 228 -17.21 12.02 10.17
C ALA A 228 -18.21 11.73 9.03
N ALA A 229 -17.87 10.84 8.09
CA ALA A 229 -18.72 10.41 6.98
C ALA A 229 -19.19 8.94 7.12
N ALA A 230 -19.14 8.36 8.32
CA ALA A 230 -19.32 6.91 8.53
C ALA A 230 -20.65 6.36 8.02
N GLU A 231 -21.75 7.13 8.12
CA GLU A 231 -23.08 6.72 7.65
C GLU A 231 -23.10 6.46 6.13
N ASP A 232 -22.39 7.28 5.36
CA ASP A 232 -22.29 7.15 3.90
C ASP A 232 -21.31 6.05 3.47
N ILE A 233 -20.21 5.83 4.21
CA ILE A 233 -19.10 4.95 3.79
C ILE A 233 -19.54 3.51 3.55
N MET A 234 -20.52 3.03 4.32
CA MET A 234 -21.03 1.66 4.20
C MET A 234 -21.70 1.38 2.84
N LEU A 235 -22.06 2.44 2.10
CA LEU A 235 -22.70 2.35 0.78
C LEU A 235 -21.69 2.39 -0.38
N TYR A 236 -20.43 2.71 -0.11
CA TYR A 236 -19.39 2.84 -1.14
C TYR A 236 -18.42 1.68 -1.07
N GLU A 237 -17.94 1.21 -2.22
CA GLU A 237 -16.78 0.33 -2.34
C GLU A 237 -15.46 1.09 -2.10
N ILE A 238 -15.43 2.38 -2.45
CA ILE A 238 -14.27 3.28 -2.29
C ILE A 238 -14.66 4.42 -1.33
N PRO A 239 -14.23 4.37 -0.05
CA PRO A 239 -14.63 5.38 0.94
C PRO A 239 -14.26 6.82 0.57
N LEU A 240 -13.18 7.04 -0.18
CA LEU A 240 -12.82 8.38 -0.67
C LEU A 240 -13.98 9.06 -1.41
N PHE A 241 -14.78 8.30 -2.18
CA PHE A 241 -15.88 8.87 -2.94
C PHE A 241 -17.04 9.35 -2.07
N ALA A 242 -17.22 8.79 -0.88
CA ALA A 242 -18.15 9.33 0.10
C ALA A 242 -17.71 10.74 0.56
N LEU A 243 -16.41 10.92 0.83
CA LEU A 243 -15.86 12.23 1.21
C LEU A 243 -15.95 13.26 0.07
N LEU A 244 -15.80 12.82 -1.17
CA LEU A 244 -15.83 13.70 -2.33
C LEU A 244 -17.25 14.19 -2.71
N LYS A 245 -18.32 13.62 -2.14
CA LYS A 245 -19.70 14.09 -2.40
C LYS A 245 -19.92 15.57 -2.04
N SER A 246 -19.20 16.07 -1.02
CA SER A 246 -19.33 17.45 -0.56
C SER A 246 -18.50 18.45 -1.39
N TYR A 247 -17.76 17.96 -2.40
CA TYR A 247 -16.89 18.76 -3.24
C TYR A 247 -17.49 19.04 -4.62
N PRO A 248 -17.03 20.11 -5.30
CA PRO A 248 -17.42 20.38 -6.68
C PRO A 248 -17.04 19.24 -7.64
N ASP A 249 -17.89 18.99 -8.64
CA ASP A 249 -17.76 17.88 -9.60
C ASP A 249 -16.37 17.78 -10.26
N TYR A 250 -15.74 18.92 -10.57
CA TYR A 250 -14.42 18.94 -11.21
C TYR A 250 -13.33 18.35 -10.30
N MET A 251 -13.40 18.60 -8.99
CA MET A 251 -12.41 18.09 -8.04
C MET A 251 -12.61 16.60 -7.81
N THR A 252 -13.87 16.19 -7.73
CA THR A 252 -14.28 14.80 -7.61
C THR A 252 -13.85 13.98 -8.82
N ALA A 253 -14.09 14.48 -10.03
CA ALA A 253 -13.63 13.84 -11.26
C ALA A 253 -12.10 13.75 -11.33
N PHE A 254 -11.38 14.82 -10.94
CA PHE A 254 -9.92 14.83 -10.88
C PHE A 254 -9.38 13.75 -9.93
N MET A 255 -9.90 13.68 -8.70
CA MET A 255 -9.49 12.68 -7.72
C MET A 255 -9.85 11.25 -8.14
N ALA A 256 -11.02 11.05 -8.76
CA ALA A 256 -11.43 9.75 -9.28
C ALA A 256 -10.52 9.27 -10.42
N VAL A 257 -10.12 10.14 -11.35
CA VAL A 257 -9.15 9.80 -12.41
C VAL A 257 -7.76 9.49 -11.82
N LEU A 258 -7.29 10.27 -10.85
CA LEU A 258 -6.02 10.00 -10.17
C LEU A 258 -6.03 8.65 -9.46
N LEU A 259 -7.08 8.38 -8.67
CA LEU A 259 -7.23 7.12 -7.95
C LEU A 259 -7.36 5.94 -8.91
N TRP A 260 -8.19 6.06 -9.96
CA TRP A 260 -8.34 5.02 -10.97
C TRP A 260 -7.01 4.72 -11.66
N THR A 261 -6.23 5.74 -12.00
CA THR A 261 -4.90 5.57 -12.61
C THR A 261 -3.95 4.85 -11.64
N ALA A 262 -4.00 5.17 -10.34
CA ALA A 262 -3.17 4.51 -9.33
C ALA A 262 -3.56 3.05 -9.12
N ILE A 263 -4.86 2.74 -9.12
CA ILE A 263 -5.37 1.37 -9.11
C ILE A 263 -4.87 0.61 -10.34
N PHE A 264 -4.96 1.23 -11.53
CA PHE A 264 -4.49 0.63 -12.77
C PHE A 264 -2.98 0.34 -12.79
N THR A 265 -2.14 1.30 -12.39
CA THR A 265 -0.68 1.09 -12.36
C THR A 265 -0.28 0.05 -11.32
N THR A 266 -0.99 -0.03 -10.20
CA THR A 266 -0.80 -1.08 -9.18
C THR A 266 -1.17 -2.46 -9.74
N ALA A 267 -2.32 -2.59 -10.40
CA ALA A 267 -2.74 -3.82 -11.05
C ALA A 267 -1.75 -4.26 -12.15
N ALA A 268 -1.27 -3.32 -12.96
CA ALA A 268 -0.29 -3.60 -14.02
C ALA A 268 1.05 -4.08 -13.45
N SER A 269 1.52 -3.47 -12.36
CA SER A 269 2.74 -3.90 -11.67
C SER A 269 2.60 -5.30 -11.07
N GLY A 270 1.46 -5.59 -10.45
CA GLY A 270 1.14 -6.90 -9.89
C GLY A 270 1.05 -8.00 -10.96
N LEU A 271 0.32 -7.74 -12.05
CA LEU A 271 0.18 -8.67 -13.18
C LEU A 271 1.52 -8.96 -13.84
N PHE A 272 2.35 -7.93 -14.04
CA PHE A 272 3.69 -8.12 -14.58
C PHE A 272 4.60 -8.90 -13.63
N GLY A 273 4.63 -8.55 -12.34
CA GLY A 273 5.41 -9.26 -11.34
C GLY A 273 5.04 -10.75 -11.27
N LEU A 274 3.75 -11.04 -11.33
CA LEU A 274 3.23 -12.41 -11.32
C LEU A 274 3.55 -13.18 -12.60
N SER A 275 3.29 -12.59 -13.77
CA SER A 275 3.56 -13.23 -15.06
C SER A 275 5.05 -13.45 -15.30
N SER A 276 5.91 -12.52 -14.89
CA SER A 276 7.37 -12.68 -14.96
C SER A 276 7.88 -13.80 -14.05
N ARG A 277 7.33 -13.93 -12.84
CA ARG A 277 7.66 -15.04 -11.93
C ARG A 277 7.20 -16.39 -12.49
N LEU A 278 6.00 -16.46 -13.07
CA LEU A 278 5.50 -17.71 -13.63
C LEU A 278 6.22 -18.10 -14.93
N HIS A 279 6.70 -17.13 -15.71
CA HIS A 279 7.47 -17.40 -16.94
C HIS A 279 8.77 -18.18 -16.68
N SER A 280 9.40 -18.05 -15.51
CA SER A 280 10.60 -18.82 -15.18
C SER A 280 10.31 -20.31 -14.93
N VAL A 281 9.04 -20.65 -14.65
CA VAL A 281 8.58 -22.01 -14.35
C VAL A 281 7.79 -22.60 -15.53
N ILE A 282 6.99 -21.78 -16.21
CA ILE A 282 6.08 -22.15 -17.28
C ILE A 282 6.58 -21.52 -18.59
N ARG A 283 6.82 -22.35 -19.62
CA ARG A 283 7.33 -21.92 -20.94
C ARG A 283 6.27 -21.27 -21.83
N LEU A 284 5.45 -20.38 -21.28
CA LEU A 284 4.48 -19.59 -22.04
C LEU A 284 4.97 -18.15 -22.15
N PRO A 285 4.71 -17.43 -23.26
CA PRO A 285 5.07 -16.03 -23.36
C PRO A 285 4.30 -15.20 -22.33
N VAL A 286 4.92 -14.13 -21.82
CA VAL A 286 4.40 -13.29 -20.71
C VAL A 286 2.96 -12.80 -20.98
N TRP A 287 2.64 -12.42 -22.21
CA TRP A 287 1.29 -11.96 -22.57
C TRP A 287 0.23 -13.07 -22.49
N ALA A 288 0.59 -14.32 -22.80
CA ALA A 288 -0.33 -15.45 -22.71
C ALA A 288 -0.56 -15.84 -21.24
N LEU A 289 0.49 -15.80 -20.42
CA LEU A 289 0.36 -15.94 -18.97
C LEU A 289 -0.54 -14.85 -18.38
N ALA A 290 -0.33 -13.60 -18.77
CA ALA A 290 -1.16 -12.48 -18.34
C ALA A 290 -2.64 -12.69 -18.71
N LEU A 291 -2.93 -13.14 -19.93
CA LEU A 291 -4.30 -13.45 -20.35
C LEU A 291 -4.95 -14.53 -19.48
N VAL A 292 -4.25 -15.65 -19.25
CA VAL A 292 -4.75 -16.74 -18.39
C VAL A 292 -5.02 -16.23 -16.97
N LEU A 293 -4.08 -15.47 -16.39
CA LEU A 293 -4.22 -14.90 -15.06
C LEU A 293 -5.43 -13.96 -14.96
N LEU A 294 -5.61 -13.08 -15.94
CA LEU A 294 -6.77 -12.17 -15.98
C LEU A 294 -8.09 -12.95 -16.05
N CYS A 295 -8.17 -13.99 -16.89
CA CYS A 295 -9.36 -14.85 -16.96
C CYS A 295 -9.67 -15.52 -15.61
N LEU A 296 -8.64 -15.93 -14.86
CA LEU A 296 -8.79 -16.51 -13.53
C LEU A 296 -9.15 -15.47 -12.44
N MET A 297 -8.77 -14.21 -12.61
CA MET A 297 -9.07 -13.13 -11.66
C MET A 297 -10.49 -12.58 -11.81
N ILE A 298 -11.07 -12.54 -13.01
CA ILE A 298 -12.44 -12.04 -13.25
C ILE A 298 -13.52 -12.64 -12.31
N PRO A 299 -13.56 -13.96 -12.04
CA PRO A 299 -14.54 -14.48 -11.08
C PRO A 299 -14.29 -13.99 -9.65
N VAL A 300 -13.02 -13.76 -9.27
CA VAL A 300 -12.64 -13.25 -7.94
C VAL A 300 -13.11 -11.81 -7.76
N THR A 301 -13.12 -10.99 -8.81
CA THR A 301 -13.53 -9.58 -8.70
C THR A 301 -15.00 -9.43 -8.33
N ARG A 302 -15.84 -10.45 -8.56
CA ARG A 302 -17.26 -10.45 -8.17
C ARG A 302 -17.48 -10.45 -6.65
N ILE A 303 -16.45 -10.74 -5.86
CA ILE A 303 -16.52 -10.67 -4.39
C ILE A 303 -16.66 -9.21 -3.93
N GLY A 304 -16.20 -8.24 -4.73
CA GLY A 304 -16.22 -6.81 -4.38
C GLY A 304 -14.89 -6.34 -3.80
N PHE A 305 -14.53 -5.08 -4.07
CA PHE A 305 -13.23 -4.50 -3.69
C PHE A 305 -13.08 -4.40 -2.16
N SER A 306 -14.10 -3.89 -1.50
CA SER A 306 -14.23 -3.76 -0.06
C SER A 306 -14.14 -5.11 0.64
N SER A 307 -14.93 -6.09 0.18
CA SER A 307 -14.96 -7.43 0.78
C SER A 307 -13.64 -8.19 0.60
N LEU A 308 -13.00 -8.05 -0.57
CA LEU A 308 -11.68 -8.65 -0.77
C LEU A 308 -10.64 -8.04 0.17
N ILE A 309 -10.62 -6.71 0.36
CA ILE A 309 -9.72 -6.06 1.32
C ILE A 309 -10.05 -6.51 2.76
N ALA A 310 -11.32 -6.53 3.13
CA ALA A 310 -11.78 -6.90 4.47
C ALA A 310 -11.33 -8.30 4.89
N PHE A 311 -11.20 -9.22 3.92
CA PHE A 311 -10.73 -10.57 4.19
C PHE A 311 -9.21 -10.73 4.01
N LEU A 312 -8.67 -10.33 2.85
CA LEU A 312 -7.30 -10.64 2.46
C LEU A 312 -6.26 -9.78 3.20
N TYR A 313 -6.57 -8.52 3.49
CA TYR A 313 -5.56 -7.63 4.09
C TYR A 313 -5.31 -7.97 5.57
N PRO A 314 -6.31 -8.24 6.41
CA PRO A 314 -6.08 -8.77 7.75
C PRO A 314 -5.31 -10.10 7.73
N LEU A 315 -5.61 -10.98 6.78
CA LEU A 315 -4.88 -12.24 6.59
C LEU A 315 -3.40 -11.99 6.27
N TYR A 316 -3.09 -11.08 5.33
CA TYR A 316 -1.70 -10.73 5.00
C TYR A 316 -0.99 -9.99 6.13
N GLY A 317 -1.71 -9.11 6.84
CA GLY A 317 -1.22 -8.50 8.07
C GLY A 317 -0.80 -9.58 9.07
N PHE A 318 -1.67 -10.56 9.33
CA PHE A 318 -1.39 -11.66 10.25
C PHE A 318 -0.18 -12.50 9.81
N VAL A 319 -0.12 -12.93 8.54
CA VAL A 319 1.01 -13.69 7.99
C VAL A 319 2.33 -12.92 8.13
N ASN A 320 2.31 -11.61 7.90
CA ASN A 320 3.49 -10.76 7.99
C ASN A 320 3.82 -10.30 9.43
N LEU A 321 3.01 -10.63 10.44
CA LEU A 321 3.32 -10.29 11.84
C LEU A 321 4.65 -10.92 12.27
N TYR A 322 4.96 -12.12 11.78
CA TYR A 322 6.25 -12.75 12.04
C TYR A 322 7.42 -11.89 11.54
N LEU A 323 7.33 -11.35 10.32
CA LEU A 323 8.34 -10.44 9.78
C LEU A 323 8.46 -9.16 10.63
N LEU A 324 7.33 -8.61 11.09
CA LEU A 324 7.31 -7.45 11.97
C LEU A 324 8.06 -7.72 13.28
N ILE A 325 7.75 -8.84 13.96
CA ILE A 325 8.41 -9.23 15.20
C ILE A 325 9.92 -9.35 15.00
N VAL A 326 10.35 -10.03 13.94
CA VAL A 326 11.77 -10.22 13.63
C VAL A 326 12.47 -8.88 13.41
N VAL A 327 11.86 -7.97 12.62
CA VAL A 327 12.42 -6.62 12.38
C VAL A 327 12.54 -5.84 13.68
N LEU A 328 11.55 -5.91 14.58
CA LEU A 328 11.56 -5.16 15.84
C LEU A 328 12.60 -5.70 16.84
N ILE A 329 12.85 -7.01 16.87
CA ILE A 329 13.82 -7.61 17.81
C ILE A 329 15.26 -7.55 17.26
N HIS A 330 15.44 -7.46 15.94
CA HIS A 330 16.75 -7.47 15.28
C HIS A 330 17.81 -6.51 15.90
N PRO A 331 17.50 -5.25 16.26
CA PRO A 331 18.45 -4.35 16.93
C PRO A 331 19.03 -4.91 18.24
N PHE A 332 18.23 -5.67 18.99
CA PHE A 332 18.63 -6.24 20.28
C PHE A 332 19.53 -7.48 20.10
N TYR A 333 19.36 -8.25 19.01
CA TYR A 333 20.23 -9.39 18.70
C TYR A 333 21.62 -8.95 18.25
N LEU A 334 21.74 -7.86 17.47
CA LEU A 334 23.04 -7.36 17.01
C LEU A 334 23.92 -6.87 18.15
N LYS A 335 23.34 -6.22 19.17
CA LYS A 335 24.07 -5.72 20.35
C LYS A 335 24.73 -6.85 21.16
N LYS A 336 24.32 -8.10 20.97
CA LYS A 336 24.87 -9.28 21.65
C LYS A 336 26.04 -9.93 20.89
N ARG A 337 26.32 -9.53 19.65
CA ARG A 337 27.39 -10.05 18.79
C ARG A 337 28.53 -9.06 18.52
N SER A 338 28.39 -7.80 18.94
CA SER A 338 29.45 -6.78 18.93
C SER A 338 30.14 -6.70 20.28
#